data_AF-A0A239B2L8-F1
#
_entry.id   AF-A0A239B2L8-F1
#
_cell.length_a   1.000
_cell.length_b   1.000
_cell.length_c   1.000
_cell.angle_alpha   90.00
_cell.angle_beta   90.00
_cell.angle_gamma   90.00
#
_symmetry.space_group_name_H-M   'P 1'
#
loop_
_entity.id
_entity.type
_entity.pdbx_description
1 polymer ?
#
loop_
_entity_poly.entity_id
_entity_poly.type
_entity_poly.pdbx_seq_one_letter_code
_entity_poly.pdbx_strand_id
1 'polypeptide(L)'
;MLVLAWLLNLLWLCLNYFWRFASIEVLLAIPILLLLYALLALVAYTYWGVREVRENDAPYANVMVGVIVAVTLLYFNFNLLQFVLDALG
;
A
#
# COMPACT_ATOMS: atom_id res chain seq x y z
N MET A 1 -3.42 -8.14 -3.75
CA MET A 1 -2.05 -7.86 -3.26
C MET A 1 -1.96 -6.54 -2.49
N LEU A 2 -2.44 -5.42 -3.03
CA LEU A 2 -2.45 -4.11 -2.35
C LEU A 2 -3.18 -4.10 -0.98
N VAL A 3 -4.32 -4.77 -0.88
CA VAL A 3 -5.07 -4.93 0.39
C VAL A 3 -4.25 -5.71 1.42
N LEU A 4 -3.52 -6.74 1.01
CA LEU A 4 -2.66 -7.52 1.92
C LEU A 4 -1.47 -6.70 2.40
N ALA A 5 -0.83 -5.92 1.52
CA ALA A 5 0.25 -5.02 1.90
C ALA A 5 -0.24 -3.96 2.90
N TRP A 6 -1.46 -3.43 2.71
CA TRP A 6 -2.10 -2.52 3.65
C TRP A 6 -2.39 -3.18 5.01
N LEU A 7 -2.99 -4.38 5.02
CA LEU A 7 -3.27 -5.11 6.26
C LEU A 7 -1.99 -5.44 7.04
N LEU A 8 -0.93 -5.87 6.34
CA LEU A 8 0.37 -6.16 6.95
C LEU A 8 1.00 -4.92 7.55
N ASN A 9 0.92 -3.78 6.85
CA ASN A 9 1.43 -2.51 7.36
C ASN A 9 0.65 -2.07 8.61
N LEU A 10 -0.68 -2.19 8.57
CA LEU A 10 -1.54 -1.85 9.69
C LEU A 10 -1.25 -2.72 10.91
N LEU A 11 -1.12 -4.04 10.71
CA LEU A 11 -0.78 -4.97 11.78
C LEU A 11 0.61 -4.68 12.36
N TRP A 12 1.61 -4.44 11.51
CA TRP A 12 2.97 -4.11 11.92
C TRP A 12 3.02 -2.82 12.77
N LEU A 13 2.37 -1.77 12.29
CA LEU A 13 2.36 -0.46 12.95
C LEU A 13 1.53 -0.49 14.25
N CYS A 14 0.37 -1.14 14.27
CA CYS A 14 -0.42 -1.30 15.49
C CYS A 14 0.35 -2.09 16.57
N LEU A 15 0.97 -3.22 16.22
CA LEU A 15 1.74 -4.00 17.19
C LEU A 15 2.90 -3.18 17.79
N ASN A 16 3.62 -2.43 16.97
CA ASN A 16 4.71 -1.60 17.46
C ASN A 16 4.25 -0.36 18.23
N TYR A 17 3.09 0.19 17.91
CA TYR A 17 2.50 1.30 18.68
C TYR A 17 2.23 0.90 20.14
N PHE A 18 1.65 -0.28 20.37
CA PHE A 18 1.30 -0.73 21.72
C PHE A 18 2.47 -1.34 22.50
N TRP A 19 3.35 -2.09 21.85
CA TRP A 19 4.38 -2.87 22.53
C TRP A 19 5.83 -2.43 22.27
N ARG A 20 6.06 -1.54 21.30
CA ARG A 20 7.40 -0.96 21.01
C ARG A 20 8.51 -2.02 20.87
N PHE A 21 8.23 -3.12 20.18
CA PHE A 21 9.18 -4.24 20.04
C PHE A 21 10.38 -3.91 19.14
N ALA A 22 10.18 -3.08 18.11
CA ALA A 22 11.20 -2.76 17.12
C ALA A 22 11.82 -1.38 17.37
N SER A 23 13.08 -1.21 16.97
CA SER A 23 13.72 0.10 16.91
C SER A 23 13.07 0.98 15.84
N ILE A 24 13.25 2.29 15.92
CA ILE A 24 12.65 3.26 14.98
C ILE A 24 13.05 2.98 13.53
N GLU A 25 14.30 2.53 13.31
CA GLU A 25 14.80 2.19 11.97
C GLU A 25 14.01 1.02 11.36
N VAL A 26 13.75 -0.03 12.15
CA VAL A 26 13.01 -1.22 11.70
C VAL A 26 11.51 -0.91 11.58
N LEU A 27 10.99 -0.07 12.48
CA LEU A 27 9.63 0.44 12.43
C LEU A 27 9.34 1.14 11.10
N LEU A 28 10.29 1.93 10.60
CA LEU A 28 10.20 2.67 9.34
C LEU A 28 10.46 1.79 8.11
N ALA A 29 11.43 0.88 8.19
CA ALA A 29 11.87 0.10 7.05
C ALA A 29 10.74 -0.76 6.46
N ILE A 30 9.94 -1.43 7.31
CA ILE A 30 8.87 -2.33 6.86
C ILE A 30 7.75 -1.58 6.10
N PRO A 31 7.16 -0.49 6.65
CA PRO A 31 6.21 0.34 5.93
C PRO A 31 6.74 0.88 4.60
N ILE A 32 8.00 1.32 4.55
CA ILE A 32 8.62 1.81 3.31
C ILE A 32 8.71 0.69 2.26
N LEU A 33 9.16 -0.50 2.66
CA LEU A 33 9.22 -1.66 1.76
C LEU A 33 7.82 -2.07 1.25
N LEU A 34 6.82 -2.03 2.12
CA LEU A 34 5.42 -2.32 1.74
C LEU A 34 4.85 -1.26 0.80
N LEU A 35 5.19 0.02 0.99
CA LEU A 35 4.83 1.11 0.07
C LEU A 35 5.48 0.94 -1.29
N LEU A 36 6.78 0.60 -1.34
CA LEU A 36 7.49 0.32 -2.60
C LEU A 36 6.87 -0.86 -3.34
N TYR A 37 6.58 -1.95 -2.62
CA TYR A 37 5.90 -3.11 -3.18
C TYR A 37 4.51 -2.74 -3.73
N ALA A 38 3.74 -1.95 -2.98
CA ALA A 38 2.42 -1.49 -3.40
C ALA A 38 2.48 -0.60 -4.65
N LEU A 39 3.49 0.27 -4.76
CA LEU A 39 3.72 1.09 -5.97
C LEU A 39 4.02 0.23 -7.19
N LEU A 40 4.92 -0.76 -7.05
CA LEU A 40 5.23 -1.69 -8.15
C LEU A 40 3.99 -2.50 -8.55
N ALA A 41 3.21 -2.96 -7.57
CA ALA A 41 1.96 -3.68 -7.82
C ALA A 41 0.93 -2.82 -8.56
N LEU A 42 0.82 -1.52 -8.23
CA LEU A 42 -0.05 -0.58 -8.93
C LEU A 42 0.38 -0.37 -10.39
N VAL A 43 1.68 -0.17 -10.64
CA VAL A 43 2.21 -0.01 -11.99
C VAL A 43 1.93 -1.26 -12.83
N ALA A 44 2.22 -2.45 -12.27
CA ALA A 44 1.95 -3.72 -12.93
C ALA A 44 0.45 -3.89 -13.22
N TYR A 45 -0.42 -3.65 -12.24
CA TYR A 45 -1.87 -3.75 -12.40
C TYR A 45 -2.39 -2.83 -13.51
N THR A 46 -1.93 -1.59 -13.54
CA THR A 46 -2.33 -0.60 -14.54
C THR A 46 -1.85 -1.01 -15.94
N TYR A 47 -0.60 -1.44 -16.06
CA TYR A 47 -0.02 -1.87 -17.34
C TYR A 47 -0.78 -3.08 -17.93
N TRP A 48 -0.97 -4.13 -17.13
CA TRP A 48 -1.68 -5.33 -17.56
C TRP A 48 -3.16 -5.06 -17.81
N GLY A 49 -3.81 -4.24 -16.98
CA GLY A 49 -5.20 -3.85 -17.17
C GLY A 49 -5.42 -3.06 -18.47
N VAL A 50 -4.57 -2.07 -18.77
CA VAL A 50 -4.66 -1.31 -20.03
C VAL A 50 -4.39 -2.22 -21.24
N ARG A 51 -3.46 -3.16 -21.12
CA ARG A 51 -3.18 -4.14 -22.17
C ARG A 51 -4.40 -5.03 -22.43
N GLU A 52 -5.04 -5.56 -21.40
CA GLU A 52 -6.23 -6.40 -21.51
C GLU A 52 -7.41 -5.65 -22.13
N VAL A 53 -7.59 -4.37 -21.77
CA VAL A 53 -8.60 -3.50 -22.40
C VAL A 53 -8.35 -3.33 -23.90
N ARG A 54 -7.10 -3.26 -24.34
CA ARG A 54 -6.74 -3.13 -25.76
C ARG A 54 -6.85 -4.43 -26.53
N GLU A 55 -6.47 -5.55 -25.91
CA GLU A 55 -6.40 -6.86 -26.57
C GLU A 55 -7.75 -7.58 -26.60
N ASN A 56 -8.60 -7.37 -25.58
CA ASN A 56 -9.83 -8.15 -25.37
C ASN A 56 -11.11 -7.28 -25.28
N ASP A 57 -11.05 -5.99 -25.66
CA ASP A 57 -12.15 -5.02 -25.52
C ASP A 57 -12.76 -4.99 -24.09
N ALA A 58 -11.95 -5.28 -23.08
CA ALA A 58 -12.39 -5.29 -21.68
C ALA A 58 -12.80 -3.87 -21.22
N PRO A 59 -13.72 -3.73 -20.26
CA PRO A 59 -14.20 -2.43 -19.83
C PRO A 59 -13.12 -1.66 -19.04
N TYR A 60 -12.76 -0.45 -19.52
CA TYR A 60 -11.86 0.49 -18.83
C TYR A 60 -12.25 0.78 -17.37
N ALA A 61 -13.55 0.71 -17.06
CA ALA A 61 -14.08 0.95 -15.72
C ALA A 61 -13.44 0.05 -14.66
N ASN A 62 -13.17 -1.23 -14.99
CA ASN A 62 -12.57 -2.17 -14.04
C ASN A 62 -11.15 -1.74 -13.65
N VAL A 63 -10.36 -1.30 -14.63
CA VAL A 63 -8.98 -0.80 -14.40
C VAL A 63 -9.01 0.49 -13.59
N MET A 64 -9.90 1.43 -13.93
CA MET A 64 -10.02 2.69 -13.19
C MET A 64 -10.38 2.48 -11.72
N VAL A 65 -11.38 1.62 -11.43
CA VAL A 65 -11.77 1.33 -10.05
C VAL A 65 -10.62 0.70 -9.27
N GLY A 66 -9.90 -0.26 -9.86
CA GLY A 66 -8.73 -0.87 -9.22
C GLY A 66 -7.62 0.14 -8.92
N VAL A 67 -7.36 1.07 -9.84
CA VAL A 67 -6.39 2.16 -9.64
C VAL A 67 -6.82 3.09 -8.51
N ILE A 68 -8.08 3.51 -8.47
CA ILE A 68 -8.61 4.39 -7.41
C ILE A 68 -8.47 3.72 -6.04
N VAL A 69 -8.85 2.44 -5.92
CA VAL A 69 -8.72 1.67 -4.68
C VAL A 69 -7.25 1.56 -4.27
N ALA A 70 -6.36 1.26 -5.22
CA ALA A 70 -4.92 1.14 -4.95
C ALA A 70 -4.31 2.45 -4.44
N VAL A 71 -4.62 3.58 -5.09
CA VAL A 71 -4.15 4.91 -4.69
C VAL A 71 -4.69 5.28 -3.30
N THR A 72 -5.95 4.97 -3.04
CA THR A 72 -6.56 5.19 -1.71
C THR A 72 -5.85 4.38 -0.62
N LEU A 73 -5.52 3.12 -0.89
CA LEU A 73 -4.77 2.28 0.05
C LEU A 73 -3.32 2.77 0.26
N LEU A 74 -2.66 3.26 -0.78
CA LEU A 74 -1.34 3.89 -0.65
C LEU A 74 -1.41 5.14 0.23
N TYR A 75 -2.42 5.99 0.01
CA TYR A 75 -2.66 7.16 0.83
C TYR A 75 -2.87 6.79 2.31
N PHE A 76 -3.70 5.79 2.61
CA PHE A 76 -3.89 5.34 3.99
C PHE A 76 -2.64 4.75 4.62
N ASN A 77 -1.84 3.97 3.87
CA ASN A 77 -0.57 3.45 4.36
C ASN A 77 0.39 4.57 4.77
N PHE A 78 0.48 5.61 3.94
CA PHE A 78 1.35 6.75 4.20
C PHE A 78 0.88 7.54 5.43
N ASN A 79 -0.41 7.84 5.55
CA ASN A 79 -0.96 8.55 6.71
C ASN A 79 -0.79 7.76 8.01
N LEU A 80 -0.99 6.43 7.97
CA LEU A 80 -0.81 5.60 9.15
C LEU A 80 0.65 5.61 9.63
N LEU A 81 1.60 5.59 8.69
CA LEU A 81 3.02 5.73 9.01
C LEU A 81 3.32 7.08 9.67
N GLN A 82 2.81 8.18 9.09
CA GLN A 82 2.97 9.51 9.68
C GLN A 82 2.39 9.58 11.10
N PHE A 83 1.16 9.09 11.30
CA PHE A 83 0.52 9.06 12.61
C PHE A 83 1.38 8.33 13.67
N VAL A 84 1.94 7.16 13.33
CA VAL A 84 2.77 6.40 14.27
C VAL A 84 4.10 7.10 14.55
N LEU A 85 4.69 7.77 13.55
CA LEU A 85 5.90 8.56 13.76
C LEU A 85 5.65 9.76 14.67
N ASP A 86 4.57 10.50 14.43
CA ASP A 86 4.17 11.64 15.27
C ASP A 86 3.86 11.22 16.70
N ALA A 87 3.31 10.01 16.92
CA ALA A 87 3.01 9.50 18.26
C ALA A 87 4.22 8.95 19.02
N LEU A 88 5.32 8.65 18.32
CA LEU A 88 6.57 8.15 18.90
C LEU A 88 7.64 9.24 19.04
N GLY A 89 7.43 10.41 18.42
CA GLY A 89 8.26 11.61 18.49
C GLY A 89 7.88 12.54 19.64
#